data_AF-A0A9P8AJM2-F1
#
_entry.id   AF-A0A9P8AJM2-F1
#
_cell.length_a   1.000
_cell.length_b   1.000
_cell.length_c   1.000
_cell.angle_alpha   90.00
_cell.angle_beta   90.00
_cell.angle_gamma   90.00
#
_symmetry.space_group_name_H-M   'P 1'
#
loop_
_entity.id
_entity.type
_entity.pdbx_description
1 polymer ?
#
loop_
_entity_poly.entity_id
_entity_poly.type
_entity_poly.pdbx_seq_one_letter_code
_entity_poly.pdbx_strand_id
1 'polypeptide(L)'
;MTNQSDAPIEWSKAYADPEKDEGLEMESPAEATFHLDPPMDEKNCTTSELNNNNNNNNNNNNNNNNNNNNNNNNNTELSNESQAGSRSSQPETIPKAGDDDGDNDKHQTFKQIAQSSTFLTAVKLLAISYVRIIVVYLGVLSIYWGTNYRREYRFKNMNYLLVSEDIPVTLSPTSTILPAYINDAITNMTLWDPNVTQLGKFELASLPYFKAVAKMANRTTREQAIHEVYLGKYWGLLYISENATFQLYDALIHQNVSFLAEVGLLIDFVYSSGRHFSALNQYVVRNIHTIDNLWLQDYSSPQVYEPLVRDQLNSTTKSDLLANNNTMALLLAKPAINFTDISPPQTPAVLGPAELGLVYAFLFSFYQFSFTTKMHQIFLAKLKWSNFVIYRLGATASNCFVLSLVYLLISIAFQVNYQYAFGRAGFMVLWCVMFIYMWACALQSEIVVSVIYMSGKLWMAPIYVILAICWNISPTFNPFVLLPGFYRYGYGLLLMYNACELLKIVFFNTERLSMGRNFGVLLGYIGLLLIILISLTYYVKEQMKKKK
;
A
#
# COMPACT_ATOMS: atom_id res chain seq x y z
N MET A 1 -15.07 41.96 -39.58
CA MET A 1 -16.19 41.70 -38.65
C MET A 1 -15.66 40.79 -37.56
N THR A 2 -15.10 41.42 -36.50
CA THR A 2 -15.60 41.40 -35.09
C THR A 2 -15.25 40.09 -34.36
N ASN A 3 -14.15 40.12 -33.58
CA ASN A 3 -14.07 40.16 -32.09
C ASN A 3 -14.17 38.74 -31.50
N GLN A 4 -13.35 38.25 -30.57
CA GLN A 4 -12.86 38.83 -29.30
C GLN A 4 -11.82 37.85 -28.70
N SER A 5 -10.55 38.24 -28.56
CA SER A 5 -9.78 38.56 -27.32
C SER A 5 -9.38 37.41 -26.38
N ASP A 6 -8.06 37.25 -26.25
CA ASP A 6 -7.29 36.49 -25.26
C ASP A 6 -7.49 36.95 -23.80
N ALA A 7 -7.47 36.00 -22.84
CA ALA A 7 -6.74 36.06 -21.56
C ALA A 7 -6.98 34.78 -20.69
N PRO A 8 -5.97 34.27 -19.95
CA PRO A 8 -6.04 33.07 -19.11
C PRO A 8 -6.40 33.39 -17.64
N ILE A 9 -7.03 32.44 -16.93
CA ILE A 9 -7.39 32.58 -15.50
C ILE A 9 -6.29 31.95 -14.62
N GLU A 10 -5.62 32.82 -13.86
CA GLU A 10 -4.67 32.55 -12.77
C GLU A 10 -5.32 31.84 -11.58
N TRP A 11 -4.60 30.89 -10.95
CA TRP A 11 -4.90 30.34 -9.62
C TRP A 11 -3.68 30.41 -8.69
N SER A 12 -3.01 31.57 -8.60
CA SER A 12 -1.77 31.73 -7.82
C SER A 12 -1.73 32.94 -6.89
N LYS A 13 -2.82 33.25 -6.17
CA LYS A 13 -2.78 34.23 -5.07
C LYS A 13 -3.69 33.82 -3.92
N ALA A 14 -3.14 33.08 -2.96
CA ALA A 14 -3.75 32.92 -1.65
C ALA A 14 -2.73 32.64 -0.53
N TYR A 15 -1.52 33.19 -0.58
CA TYR A 15 -0.61 33.21 0.58
C TYR A 15 0.39 34.36 0.44
N ALA A 16 0.05 35.54 0.97
CA ALA A 16 0.97 36.58 1.43
C ALA A 16 0.15 37.74 2.00
N ASP A 17 0.04 37.82 3.33
CA ASP A 17 0.05 39.11 4.04
C ASP A 17 0.40 38.87 5.52
N PRO A 18 1.54 39.37 6.03
CA PRO A 18 1.92 39.33 7.42
C PRO A 18 1.82 40.74 8.02
N GLU A 19 0.67 41.13 8.57
CA GLU A 19 0.57 42.26 9.52
C GLU A 19 -0.86 42.34 10.05
N LYS A 20 -1.08 41.84 11.27
CA LYS A 20 -2.02 42.33 12.29
C LYS A 20 -2.04 41.34 13.46
N ASP A 21 -1.12 41.57 14.40
CA ASP A 21 -1.30 41.18 15.79
C ASP A 21 -2.41 42.06 16.42
N GLU A 22 -3.25 41.46 17.26
CA GLU A 22 -3.40 41.90 18.66
C GLU A 22 -4.40 41.00 19.42
N GLY A 23 -3.90 40.43 20.53
CA GLY A 23 -4.70 40.12 21.72
C GLY A 23 -5.24 38.70 21.84
N LEU A 24 -4.52 37.82 22.54
CA LEU A 24 -5.05 37.02 23.65
C LEU A 24 -3.92 36.30 24.39
N GLU A 25 -3.89 36.54 25.70
CA GLU A 25 -2.88 36.15 26.69
C GLU A 25 -2.69 34.63 26.80
N MET A 26 -1.44 34.18 26.93
CA MET A 26 -1.09 32.81 27.33
C MET A 26 -0.38 32.83 28.68
N GLU A 27 -1.02 32.20 29.67
CA GLU A 27 -0.46 31.84 30.97
C GLU A 27 0.60 30.72 30.82
N SER A 28 1.69 30.87 31.59
CA SER A 28 2.66 29.84 32.01
C SER A 28 2.28 29.41 33.45
N PRO A 29 2.73 28.29 34.09
CA PRO A 29 3.87 27.39 33.78
C PRO A 29 3.58 25.87 33.99
N ALA A 30 4.55 24.99 33.69
CA ALA A 30 5.10 24.01 34.65
C ALA A 30 6.15 23.08 34.01
N GLU A 31 7.35 23.11 34.58
CA GLU A 31 8.47 22.21 34.36
C GLU A 31 8.17 20.79 34.88
N ALA A 32 8.64 19.76 34.17
CA ALA A 32 8.84 18.43 34.73
C ALA A 32 10.14 17.83 34.19
N THR A 33 11.16 17.89 35.04
CA THR A 33 12.47 17.25 34.95
C THR A 33 12.38 15.72 34.80
N PHE A 34 13.10 15.15 33.83
CA PHE A 34 13.30 13.71 33.67
C PHE A 34 14.62 13.28 34.33
N HIS A 35 14.52 12.43 35.35
CA HIS A 35 15.65 11.75 35.97
C HIS A 35 16.09 10.54 35.11
N LEU A 36 17.39 10.45 34.86
CA LEU A 36 18.07 9.29 34.30
C LEU A 36 18.60 8.43 35.45
N ASP A 37 18.33 7.12 35.41
CA ASP A 37 19.08 6.13 36.21
C ASP A 37 19.63 5.01 35.30
N PRO A 38 20.78 4.40 35.62
CA PRO A 38 21.62 3.58 34.73
C PRO A 38 21.39 2.06 34.89
N PRO A 39 22.09 1.20 34.09
CA PRO A 39 21.71 -0.20 33.85
C PRO A 39 22.40 -1.20 34.77
N MET A 40 21.83 -2.39 34.93
CA MET A 40 22.50 -3.57 35.53
C MET A 40 22.08 -4.89 34.86
N ASP A 41 23.07 -5.48 34.19
CA ASP A 41 23.56 -6.87 34.22
C ASP A 41 22.77 -8.09 33.73
N GLU A 42 23.51 -8.80 32.86
CA GLU A 42 23.36 -10.13 32.29
C GLU A 42 23.20 -11.25 33.32
N LYS A 43 22.45 -12.30 32.93
CA LYS A 43 22.76 -13.69 33.30
C LYS A 43 22.16 -14.68 32.29
N ASN A 44 23.06 -15.31 31.54
CA ASN A 44 23.10 -16.70 31.09
C ASN A 44 21.78 -17.48 30.94
N CYS A 45 21.47 -17.85 29.70
CA CYS A 45 21.04 -19.22 29.39
C CYS A 45 21.47 -19.66 27.99
N THR A 46 22.55 -20.43 27.94
CA THR A 46 22.99 -21.24 26.81
C THR A 46 22.16 -22.52 26.73
N THR A 47 21.62 -22.89 25.57
CA THR A 47 21.99 -24.11 24.82
C THR A 47 21.06 -24.40 23.64
N SER A 48 21.68 -25.01 22.63
CA SER A 48 21.13 -25.73 21.47
C SER A 48 20.91 -24.95 20.17
N GLU A 49 22.05 -24.68 19.53
CA GLU A 49 22.19 -24.78 18.08
C GLU A 49 21.77 -26.18 17.60
N LEU A 50 20.99 -26.25 16.52
CA LEU A 50 21.21 -27.22 15.44
C LEU A 50 20.60 -26.63 14.16
N ASN A 51 21.52 -26.21 13.30
CA ASN A 51 21.31 -25.56 12.02
C ASN A 51 21.16 -26.62 10.92
N ASN A 52 20.16 -26.42 10.06
CA ASN A 52 20.17 -26.50 8.60
C ASN A 52 20.70 -27.72 7.79
N ASN A 53 19.90 -27.96 6.73
CA ASN A 53 20.24 -28.32 5.35
C ASN A 53 20.46 -29.78 4.91
N ASN A 54 19.48 -30.25 4.14
CA ASN A 54 19.57 -30.68 2.73
C ASN A 54 20.96 -31.11 2.20
N ASN A 55 21.04 -32.35 1.69
CA ASN A 55 21.26 -32.54 0.26
C ASN A 55 21.01 -33.98 -0.25
N ASN A 56 20.36 -34.00 -1.42
CA ASN A 56 20.32 -34.98 -2.51
C ASN A 56 21.27 -36.20 -2.47
N ASN A 57 20.70 -37.39 -2.72
CA ASN A 57 20.90 -38.16 -3.96
C ASN A 57 20.18 -39.52 -3.86
N ASN A 58 19.27 -39.84 -4.78
CA ASN A 58 19.49 -40.95 -5.72
C ASN A 58 18.30 -41.16 -6.68
N ASN A 59 18.65 -41.10 -7.97
CA ASN A 59 18.20 -41.97 -9.05
C ASN A 59 17.44 -43.23 -8.61
N ASN A 60 16.26 -43.47 -9.20
CA ASN A 60 16.15 -44.59 -10.15
C ASN A 60 14.92 -44.47 -11.07
N ASN A 61 15.21 -44.30 -12.35
CA ASN A 61 14.66 -45.03 -13.49
C ASN A 61 13.66 -46.16 -13.15
N ASN A 62 12.44 -46.13 -13.71
CA ASN A 62 12.05 -47.14 -14.70
C ASN A 62 10.73 -46.81 -15.43
N ASN A 63 10.77 -47.05 -16.74
CA ASN A 63 9.66 -47.39 -17.63
C ASN A 63 8.61 -48.31 -16.97
N ASN A 64 7.32 -48.19 -17.30
CA ASN A 64 6.80 -48.78 -18.54
C ASN A 64 5.29 -48.53 -18.70
N ASN A 65 4.94 -48.44 -19.97
CA ASN A 65 3.64 -48.62 -20.62
C ASN A 65 2.79 -49.75 -20.01
N ASN A 66 1.45 -49.59 -19.95
CA ASN A 66 0.52 -50.21 -20.91
C ASN A 66 -0.91 -50.36 -20.34
N ASN A 67 -1.88 -50.08 -21.22
CA ASN A 67 -3.23 -50.64 -21.35
C ASN A 67 -4.21 -50.72 -20.17
N ASN A 68 -5.25 -49.89 -20.28
CA ASN A 68 -6.58 -50.32 -20.74
C ASN A 68 -7.00 -51.76 -20.37
N ASN A 69 -7.89 -51.93 -19.39
CA ASN A 69 -9.11 -52.70 -19.65
C ASN A 69 -10.23 -52.38 -18.66
N ASN A 70 -11.42 -52.44 -19.22
CA ASN A 70 -12.71 -52.15 -18.64
C ASN A 70 -13.31 -53.43 -18.03
N ASN A 71 -14.22 -53.23 -17.07
CA ASN A 71 -15.43 -54.01 -16.80
C ASN A 71 -15.46 -55.10 -15.69
N ASN A 72 -16.29 -54.77 -14.68
CA ASN A 72 -17.32 -55.58 -13.99
C ASN A 72 -17.00 -56.90 -13.26
N ASN A 73 -17.26 -56.90 -11.95
CA ASN A 73 -18.48 -57.42 -11.28
C ASN A 73 -18.23 -58.23 -9.99
N ASN A 74 -19.01 -57.83 -8.97
CA ASN A 74 -19.64 -58.59 -7.88
C ASN A 74 -18.84 -59.01 -6.63
N ASN A 75 -19.31 -58.45 -5.49
CA ASN A 75 -19.68 -59.01 -4.17
C ASN A 75 -18.92 -60.26 -3.68
N THR A 76 -18.54 -60.41 -2.40
CA THR A 76 -19.43 -60.59 -1.24
C THR A 76 -18.60 -60.63 0.07
N GLU A 77 -19.27 -60.34 1.20
CA GLU A 77 -19.03 -60.81 2.60
C GLU A 77 -17.91 -60.17 3.45
N LEU A 78 -18.21 -59.33 4.46
CA LEU A 78 -18.67 -59.58 5.84
C LEU A 78 -17.61 -60.21 6.77
N SER A 79 -17.11 -59.43 7.75
CA SER A 79 -16.91 -59.87 9.15
C SER A 79 -16.40 -58.73 10.05
N ASN A 80 -16.81 -58.85 11.32
CA ASN A 80 -16.86 -57.88 12.41
C ASN A 80 -15.51 -57.57 13.08
N GLU A 81 -15.56 -56.52 13.92
CA GLU A 81 -14.89 -56.28 15.23
C GLU A 81 -14.27 -54.87 15.29
N SER A 82 -14.38 -54.02 16.31
CA SER A 82 -15.07 -54.04 17.61
C SER A 82 -15.13 -52.60 18.14
N GLN A 83 -16.20 -52.30 18.89
CA GLN A 83 -16.47 -51.04 19.59
C GLN A 83 -15.59 -50.81 20.83
N ALA A 84 -15.39 -49.53 21.19
CA ALA A 84 -15.57 -48.94 22.53
C ALA A 84 -15.24 -47.44 22.42
N GLY A 85 -15.99 -46.42 22.85
CA GLY A 85 -17.21 -46.18 23.64
C GLY A 85 -17.11 -44.69 24.08
N SER A 86 -18.09 -43.97 24.61
CA SER A 86 -19.55 -43.97 24.67
C SER A 86 -19.95 -42.73 25.50
N ARG A 87 -21.02 -42.02 25.09
CA ARG A 87 -22.01 -41.22 25.88
C ARG A 87 -22.50 -40.02 25.06
N SER A 88 -23.77 -39.64 25.04
CA SER A 88 -25.05 -40.20 25.48
C SER A 88 -26.12 -39.17 25.12
N SER A 89 -27.22 -39.55 24.47
CA SER A 89 -28.58 -39.09 24.80
C SER A 89 -29.61 -39.83 23.94
N GLN A 90 -30.62 -40.38 24.60
CA GLN A 90 -31.73 -41.13 24.02
C GLN A 90 -32.67 -40.23 23.19
N PRO A 91 -33.43 -40.81 22.23
CA PRO A 91 -34.52 -40.15 21.52
C PRO A 91 -35.90 -40.49 22.15
N GLU A 92 -36.75 -39.47 22.34
CA GLU A 92 -38.18 -39.64 22.57
C GLU A 92 -39.00 -39.29 21.31
N THR A 93 -39.60 -40.34 20.76
CA THR A 93 -40.94 -40.45 20.15
C THR A 93 -41.53 -39.31 19.30
N ILE A 94 -41.69 -39.58 18.00
CA ILE A 94 -42.61 -38.89 17.06
C ILE A 94 -43.86 -39.77 16.89
N PRO A 95 -45.09 -39.22 16.89
CA PRO A 95 -46.33 -40.00 16.85
C PRO A 95 -46.57 -40.63 15.47
N LYS A 96 -47.20 -41.82 15.47
CA LYS A 96 -47.70 -42.52 14.28
C LYS A 96 -48.76 -41.67 13.58
N ALA A 97 -48.53 -41.36 12.30
CA ALA A 97 -49.57 -40.96 11.35
C ALA A 97 -49.87 -42.15 10.45
N GLY A 98 -51.16 -42.39 10.21
CA GLY A 98 -51.70 -43.59 9.59
C GLY A 98 -51.36 -43.77 8.12
N ASP A 99 -51.62 -45.00 7.68
CA ASP A 99 -51.71 -45.40 6.29
C ASP A 99 -52.65 -44.45 5.51
N ASP A 100 -52.16 -43.90 4.40
CA ASP A 100 -52.93 -43.73 3.17
C ASP A 100 -51.99 -43.32 2.01
N ASP A 101 -51.92 -44.23 1.03
CA ASP A 101 -51.66 -44.07 -0.39
C ASP A 101 -50.59 -43.07 -0.92
N GLY A 102 -49.48 -43.65 -1.37
CA GLY A 102 -49.04 -43.50 -2.77
C GLY A 102 -48.36 -42.19 -3.19
N ASP A 103 -47.05 -42.07 -2.96
CA ASP A 103 -46.15 -41.58 -4.01
C ASP A 103 -44.76 -42.23 -3.86
N ASN A 104 -44.29 -42.86 -4.92
CA ASN A 104 -42.99 -43.52 -4.95
C ASN A 104 -41.91 -42.47 -5.23
N ASP A 105 -41.15 -42.08 -4.20
CA ASP A 105 -39.91 -41.32 -4.35
C ASP A 105 -38.87 -42.13 -5.13
N LYS A 106 -38.96 -42.07 -6.47
CA LYS A 106 -37.97 -42.61 -7.38
C LYS A 106 -36.76 -41.69 -7.40
N HIS A 107 -35.83 -41.89 -6.48
CA HIS A 107 -34.47 -41.36 -6.65
C HIS A 107 -33.83 -41.99 -7.91
N GLN A 108 -33.89 -41.26 -9.03
CA GLN A 108 -33.34 -41.69 -10.31
C GLN A 108 -31.81 -41.76 -10.24
N THR A 109 -31.22 -42.82 -10.80
CA THR A 109 -29.77 -42.99 -10.86
C THR A 109 -29.17 -41.98 -11.86
N PHE A 110 -27.94 -41.48 -11.61
CA PHE A 110 -27.26 -40.48 -12.46
C PHE A 110 -27.26 -40.83 -13.96
N LYS A 111 -27.23 -42.13 -14.28
CA LYS A 111 -27.27 -42.69 -15.64
C LYS A 111 -28.61 -42.48 -16.35
N GLN A 112 -29.73 -42.46 -15.62
CA GLN A 112 -31.07 -42.19 -16.15
C GLN A 112 -31.30 -40.70 -16.40
N ILE A 113 -30.73 -39.84 -15.54
CA ILE A 113 -30.77 -38.38 -15.72
C ILE A 113 -29.91 -37.96 -16.92
N ALA A 114 -28.72 -38.56 -17.10
CA ALA A 114 -27.81 -38.26 -18.22
C ALA A 114 -28.42 -38.51 -19.62
N GLN A 115 -29.39 -39.43 -19.73
CA GLN A 115 -30.11 -39.73 -20.98
C GLN A 115 -31.38 -38.89 -21.18
N SER A 116 -31.76 -38.07 -20.19
CA SER A 116 -32.96 -37.24 -20.25
C SER A 116 -32.71 -35.89 -20.91
N SER A 117 -33.73 -35.32 -21.55
CA SER A 117 -33.74 -33.93 -22.05
C SER A 117 -33.48 -32.90 -20.94
N THR A 118 -33.67 -33.29 -19.69
CA THR A 118 -33.38 -32.55 -18.46
C THR A 118 -31.87 -32.34 -18.27
N PHE A 119 -31.01 -33.31 -18.63
CA PHE A 119 -29.56 -33.15 -18.58
C PHE A 119 -29.06 -32.17 -19.64
N LEU A 120 -29.58 -32.24 -20.86
CA LEU A 120 -29.22 -31.29 -21.92
C LEU A 120 -29.65 -29.85 -21.54
N THR A 121 -30.81 -29.71 -20.89
CA THR A 121 -31.30 -28.42 -20.37
C THR A 121 -30.41 -27.91 -19.23
N ALA A 122 -30.00 -28.79 -18.30
CA ALA A 122 -29.06 -28.45 -17.22
C ALA A 122 -27.68 -28.03 -17.76
N VAL A 123 -27.14 -28.75 -18.75
CA VAL A 123 -25.87 -28.41 -19.41
C VAL A 123 -25.96 -27.07 -20.13
N LYS A 124 -27.07 -26.79 -20.84
CA LYS A 124 -27.30 -25.47 -21.47
C LYS A 124 -27.37 -24.35 -20.43
N LEU A 125 -28.07 -24.56 -19.31
CA LEU A 125 -28.23 -23.56 -18.25
C LEU A 125 -26.91 -23.31 -17.52
N LEU A 126 -26.12 -24.36 -17.32
CA LEU A 126 -24.76 -24.31 -16.78
C LEU A 126 -23.82 -23.56 -17.76
N ALA A 127 -23.83 -23.89 -19.04
CA ALA A 127 -23.02 -23.22 -20.06
C ALA A 127 -23.35 -21.71 -20.15
N ILE A 128 -24.63 -21.34 -20.18
CA ILE A 128 -25.06 -19.93 -20.15
C ILE A 128 -24.58 -19.24 -18.87
N SER A 129 -24.63 -19.91 -17.73
CA SER A 129 -24.15 -19.37 -16.45
C SER A 129 -22.64 -19.16 -16.46
N TYR A 130 -21.86 -20.10 -16.99
CA TYR A 130 -20.41 -19.94 -17.15
C TYR A 130 -20.05 -18.81 -18.11
N VAL A 131 -20.72 -18.71 -19.27
CA VAL A 131 -20.49 -17.60 -20.21
C VAL A 131 -20.78 -16.25 -19.55
N ARG A 132 -21.88 -16.13 -18.78
CA ARG A 132 -22.20 -14.91 -18.02
C ARG A 132 -21.11 -14.58 -16.99
N ILE A 133 -20.65 -15.57 -16.23
CA ILE A 133 -19.57 -15.39 -15.25
C ILE A 133 -18.29 -14.94 -15.96
N ILE A 134 -17.88 -15.59 -17.06
CA ILE A 134 -16.67 -15.24 -17.80
C ILE A 134 -16.73 -13.79 -18.30
N VAL A 135 -17.83 -13.38 -18.94
CA VAL A 135 -17.98 -12.02 -19.46
C VAL A 135 -17.93 -10.97 -18.34
N VAL A 136 -18.62 -11.23 -17.23
CA VAL A 136 -18.65 -10.33 -16.07
C VAL A 136 -17.27 -10.24 -15.42
N TYR A 137 -16.62 -11.38 -15.18
CA TYR A 137 -15.32 -11.42 -14.50
C TYR A 137 -14.24 -10.80 -15.38
N LEU A 138 -14.25 -11.06 -16.69
CA LEU A 138 -13.31 -10.43 -17.62
C LEU A 138 -13.51 -8.91 -17.62
N GLY A 139 -14.75 -8.43 -17.66
CA GLY A 139 -15.05 -6.99 -17.58
C GLY A 139 -14.60 -6.35 -16.27
N VAL A 140 -14.94 -6.96 -15.13
CA VAL A 140 -14.65 -6.42 -13.79
C VAL A 140 -13.16 -6.48 -13.47
N LEU A 141 -12.49 -7.61 -13.73
CA LEU A 141 -11.06 -7.77 -13.47
C LEU A 141 -10.23 -6.87 -14.39
N SER A 142 -10.69 -6.59 -15.62
CA SER A 142 -10.02 -5.65 -16.51
C SER A 142 -9.87 -4.25 -15.89
N ILE A 143 -10.79 -3.83 -15.02
CA ILE A 143 -10.67 -2.56 -14.28
C ILE A 143 -9.42 -2.58 -13.40
N TYR A 144 -9.15 -3.68 -12.70
CA TYR A 144 -7.94 -3.79 -11.88
C TYR A 144 -6.68 -3.90 -12.75
N TRP A 145 -6.68 -4.77 -13.75
CA TRP A 145 -5.52 -4.95 -14.64
C TRP A 145 -5.17 -3.68 -15.43
N GLY A 146 -6.16 -2.87 -15.80
CA GLY A 146 -5.97 -1.59 -16.46
C GLY A 146 -5.14 -0.58 -15.66
N THR A 147 -5.06 -0.73 -14.33
CA THR A 147 -4.20 0.11 -13.49
C THR A 147 -2.71 -0.12 -13.78
N ASN A 148 -2.34 -1.35 -14.15
CA ASN A 148 -0.96 -1.77 -14.43
C ASN A 148 -0.58 -1.64 -15.91
N TYR A 149 -1.55 -1.47 -16.81
CA TYR A 149 -1.33 -1.48 -18.25
C TYR A 149 -0.45 -0.31 -18.74
N ARG A 150 0.69 -0.58 -19.40
CA ARG A 150 1.64 0.45 -19.89
C ARG A 150 2.10 1.40 -18.78
N ARG A 151 2.49 0.84 -17.63
CA ARG A 151 2.99 1.63 -16.51
C ARG A 151 4.40 2.15 -16.77
N GLU A 152 5.23 1.41 -17.50
CA GLU A 152 6.62 1.81 -17.77
C GLU A 152 6.76 3.23 -18.35
N TYR A 153 5.86 3.64 -19.25
CA TYR A 153 5.89 4.97 -19.88
C TYR A 153 5.45 6.12 -18.96
N ARG A 154 5.00 5.81 -17.74
CA ARG A 154 4.42 6.78 -16.79
C ARG A 154 5.30 7.04 -15.57
N PHE A 155 6.45 6.38 -15.47
CA PHE A 155 7.45 6.68 -14.43
C PHE A 155 7.96 8.13 -14.53
N LYS A 156 7.98 8.72 -15.74
CA LYS A 156 8.22 10.15 -15.97
C LYS A 156 7.30 11.13 -15.19
N ASN A 157 6.17 10.67 -14.66
CA ASN A 157 5.29 11.51 -13.86
C ASN A 157 5.74 11.56 -12.38
N MET A 158 6.62 10.66 -11.95
CA MET A 158 7.14 10.64 -10.58
C MET A 158 8.17 11.74 -10.42
N ASN A 159 7.85 12.71 -9.56
CA ASN A 159 8.74 13.82 -9.27
C ASN A 159 9.73 13.45 -8.16
N TYR A 160 11.00 13.67 -8.44
CA TYR A 160 12.13 13.57 -7.52
C TYR A 160 12.75 14.96 -7.35
N LEU A 161 13.21 15.25 -6.14
CA LEU A 161 13.88 16.51 -5.84
C LEU A 161 15.39 16.31 -5.97
N LEU A 162 16.08 17.20 -6.70
CA LEU A 162 17.54 17.26 -6.73
C LEU A 162 18.00 18.51 -6.00
N VAL A 163 18.72 18.32 -4.89
CA VAL A 163 19.34 19.40 -4.11
C VAL A 163 20.85 19.20 -4.16
N SER A 164 21.56 20.21 -4.63
CA SER A 164 23.01 20.20 -4.68
C SER A 164 23.59 21.34 -3.87
N GLU A 165 24.40 21.01 -2.86
CA GLU A 165 25.22 21.98 -2.13
C GLU A 165 26.67 22.03 -2.65
N ASP A 166 26.95 21.34 -3.75
CA ASP A 166 28.26 21.37 -4.42
C ASP A 166 28.34 22.60 -5.33
N ILE A 167 29.04 23.62 -4.86
CA ILE A 167 29.25 24.89 -5.55
C ILE A 167 30.71 25.03 -6.00
N PRO A 168 31.00 25.77 -7.08
CA PRO A 168 32.37 26.03 -7.48
C PRO A 168 33.16 26.72 -6.37
N VAL A 169 34.32 26.16 -6.00
CA VAL A 169 35.16 26.67 -4.89
C VAL A 169 36.45 27.26 -5.46
N THR A 170 36.84 28.45 -4.98
CA THR A 170 38.16 29.03 -5.28
C THR A 170 39.24 28.38 -4.42
N LEU A 171 40.20 27.71 -5.06
CA LEU A 171 41.32 27.08 -4.39
C LEU A 171 42.35 28.12 -3.94
N SER A 172 42.75 28.07 -2.67
CA SER A 172 43.87 28.86 -2.14
C SER A 172 45.09 27.94 -1.99
N PRO A 173 46.31 28.32 -2.45
CA PRO A 173 46.79 29.65 -2.84
C PRO A 173 46.78 29.97 -4.36
N THR A 174 46.31 29.07 -5.22
CA THR A 174 46.43 29.18 -6.69
C THR A 174 45.36 30.08 -7.35
N SER A 175 44.38 30.57 -6.58
CA SER A 175 43.23 31.36 -7.07
C SER A 175 42.47 30.73 -8.25
N THR A 176 42.63 29.42 -8.44
CA THR A 176 41.97 28.66 -9.51
C THR A 176 40.58 28.25 -9.03
N ILE A 177 39.57 28.37 -9.89
CA ILE A 177 38.20 27.96 -9.59
C ILE A 177 38.10 26.47 -9.87
N LEU A 178 37.80 25.66 -8.85
CA LEU A 178 37.40 24.27 -8.99
C LEU A 178 35.91 24.23 -9.34
N PRO A 179 35.53 23.78 -10.56
CA PRO A 179 34.13 23.59 -10.91
C PRO A 179 33.48 22.48 -10.09
N ALA A 180 32.16 22.54 -9.93
CA ALA A 180 31.37 21.51 -9.24
C ALA A 180 31.09 20.33 -10.18
N TYR A 181 32.13 19.53 -10.49
CA TYR A 181 32.03 18.43 -11.44
C TYR A 181 30.96 17.38 -11.08
N ILE A 182 30.77 17.08 -9.79
CA ILE A 182 29.73 16.13 -9.34
C ILE A 182 28.34 16.73 -9.60
N ASN A 183 28.12 17.99 -9.24
CA ASN A 183 26.87 18.69 -9.54
C ASN A 183 26.57 18.70 -11.04
N ASP A 184 27.53 19.10 -11.86
CA ASP A 184 27.34 19.26 -13.30
C ASP A 184 27.08 17.90 -13.98
N ALA A 185 27.77 16.85 -13.55
CA ALA A 185 27.55 15.50 -14.07
C ALA A 185 26.17 14.94 -13.68
N ILE A 186 25.75 15.09 -12.43
CA ILE A 186 24.44 14.59 -11.95
C ILE A 186 23.30 15.39 -12.57
N THR A 187 23.42 16.71 -12.65
CA THR A 187 22.41 17.55 -13.31
C THR A 187 22.32 17.22 -14.81
N ASN A 188 23.46 16.95 -15.46
CA ASN A 188 23.47 16.52 -16.87
C ASN A 188 22.72 15.19 -17.05
N MET A 189 23.08 14.18 -16.23
CA MET A 189 22.46 12.85 -16.23
C MET A 189 20.95 12.93 -15.95
N THR A 190 20.54 13.66 -14.91
CA THR A 190 19.14 13.65 -14.45
C THR A 190 18.18 14.46 -15.32
N LEU A 191 18.66 15.53 -15.97
CA LEU A 191 17.81 16.42 -16.76
C LEU A 191 17.83 16.12 -18.26
N TRP A 192 18.93 15.58 -18.80
CA TRP A 192 19.14 15.47 -20.25
C TRP A 192 19.25 14.04 -20.77
N ASP A 193 19.53 13.05 -19.91
CA ASP A 193 19.58 11.65 -20.36
C ASP A 193 18.16 11.09 -20.59
N PRO A 194 17.82 10.63 -21.81
CA PRO A 194 16.53 10.00 -22.10
C PRO A 194 16.26 8.74 -21.26
N ASN A 195 17.30 7.99 -20.86
CA ASN A 195 17.14 6.78 -20.06
C ASN A 195 16.71 7.10 -18.63
N VAL A 196 17.24 8.19 -18.06
CA VAL A 196 16.92 8.63 -16.68
C VAL A 196 15.58 9.36 -16.63
N THR A 197 15.32 10.25 -17.59
CA THR A 197 14.06 11.01 -17.67
C THR A 197 12.82 10.14 -17.90
N GLN A 198 12.99 8.93 -18.47
CA GLN A 198 11.91 7.94 -18.55
C GLN A 198 11.60 7.30 -17.19
N LEU A 199 12.60 7.12 -16.33
CA LEU A 199 12.50 6.47 -15.02
C LEU A 199 11.98 7.40 -13.91
N GLY A 200 12.04 8.71 -14.13
CA GLY A 200 11.61 9.73 -13.18
C GLY A 200 11.81 11.15 -13.70
N LYS A 201 11.04 12.11 -13.18
CA LYS A 201 11.27 13.53 -13.42
C LYS A 201 12.02 14.14 -12.24
N PHE A 202 13.25 14.59 -12.47
CA PHE A 202 14.03 15.31 -11.47
C PHE A 202 13.78 16.80 -11.59
N GLU A 203 13.46 17.45 -10.47
CA GLU A 203 13.30 18.91 -10.38
C GLU A 203 14.47 19.49 -9.58
N LEU A 204 15.23 20.38 -10.22
CA LEU A 204 16.36 21.04 -9.59
C LEU A 204 15.88 22.11 -8.60
N ALA A 205 16.31 21.97 -7.36
CA ALA A 205 16.05 22.94 -6.30
C ALA A 205 16.89 24.22 -6.49
N SER A 206 16.24 25.38 -6.35
CA SER A 206 16.98 26.66 -6.25
C SER A 206 17.61 26.78 -4.85
N LEU A 207 18.94 26.64 -4.78
CA LEU A 207 19.68 26.66 -3.52
C LEU A 207 19.42 27.92 -2.66
N PRO A 208 19.38 29.16 -3.21
CA PRO A 208 19.10 30.36 -2.42
C PRO A 208 17.71 30.33 -1.78
N TYR A 209 16.71 29.81 -2.50
CA TYR A 209 15.36 29.67 -1.97
C TYR A 209 15.32 28.64 -0.84
N PHE A 210 15.93 27.47 -1.03
CA PHE A 210 15.97 26.43 0.00
C PHE A 210 16.70 26.88 1.26
N LYS A 211 17.83 27.60 1.14
CA LYS A 211 18.54 28.16 2.29
C LYS A 211 17.71 29.21 3.04
N ALA A 212 16.94 30.04 2.31
CA ALA A 212 16.05 31.01 2.94
C ALA A 212 14.91 30.33 3.72
N VAL A 213 14.25 29.32 3.13
CA VAL A 213 13.18 28.55 3.77
C VAL A 213 13.70 27.75 4.96
N ALA A 214 14.87 27.11 4.83
CA ALA A 214 15.51 26.37 5.90
C ALA A 214 15.83 27.29 7.09
N LYS A 215 16.34 28.50 6.83
CA LYS A 215 16.62 29.51 7.86
C LYS A 215 15.35 29.99 8.57
N MET A 216 14.25 30.21 7.84
CA MET A 216 12.95 30.56 8.45
C MET A 216 12.43 29.46 9.39
N ALA A 217 12.69 28.20 9.06
CA ALA A 217 12.27 27.05 9.85
C ALA A 217 13.30 26.62 10.94
N ASN A 218 14.42 27.33 11.07
CA ASN A 218 15.56 26.97 11.93
C ASN A 218 16.09 25.54 11.69
N ARG A 219 16.22 25.15 10.41
CA ARG A 219 16.69 23.83 9.96
C ARG A 219 17.90 23.98 9.04
N THR A 220 18.67 22.91 8.89
CA THR A 220 19.69 22.82 7.82
C THR A 220 19.04 22.63 6.44
N THR A 221 19.77 22.93 5.36
CA THR A 221 19.27 22.70 3.99
C THR A 221 18.90 21.24 3.77
N ARG A 222 19.75 20.31 4.25
CA ARG A 222 19.51 18.86 4.18
C ARG A 222 18.24 18.46 4.90
N GLU A 223 18.05 18.92 6.14
CA GLU A 223 16.84 18.64 6.92
C GLU A 223 15.58 19.20 6.26
N GLN A 224 15.66 20.40 5.68
CA GLN A 224 14.53 20.97 4.95
C GLN A 224 14.21 20.15 3.69
N ALA A 225 15.22 19.71 2.94
CA ALA A 225 15.04 18.84 1.79
C ALA A 225 14.40 17.49 2.17
N ILE A 226 14.86 16.88 3.27
CA ILE A 226 14.27 15.66 3.85
C ILE A 226 12.83 15.92 4.28
N HIS A 227 12.55 17.08 4.87
CA HIS A 227 11.20 17.45 5.29
C HIS A 227 10.23 17.56 4.11
N GLU A 228 10.65 18.05 2.95
CA GLU A 228 9.83 18.08 1.74
C GLU A 228 9.47 16.67 1.22
N VAL A 229 10.38 15.69 1.40
CA VAL A 229 10.10 14.27 1.12
C VAL A 229 9.13 13.69 2.16
N TYR A 230 9.31 14.05 3.44
CA TYR A 230 8.41 13.65 4.52
C TYR A 230 6.97 14.16 4.32
N LEU A 231 6.82 15.39 3.82
CA LEU A 231 5.52 15.97 3.44
C LEU A 231 4.90 15.31 2.19
N GLY A 232 5.60 14.39 1.53
CA GLY A 232 5.07 13.66 0.37
C GLY A 232 4.97 14.47 -0.92
N LYS A 233 5.60 15.66 -1.00
CA LYS A 233 5.64 16.45 -2.24
C LYS A 233 6.46 15.75 -3.32
N TYR A 234 7.56 15.12 -2.93
CA TYR A 234 8.48 14.38 -3.81
C TYR A 234 8.57 12.90 -3.42
N TRP A 235 8.82 12.01 -4.38
CA TRP A 235 8.95 10.56 -4.15
C TRP A 235 10.30 10.15 -3.58
N GLY A 236 11.30 11.00 -3.77
CA GLY A 236 12.63 10.87 -3.22
C GLY A 236 13.42 12.15 -3.45
N LEU A 237 14.53 12.26 -2.75
CA LEU A 237 15.47 13.36 -2.79
C LEU A 237 16.83 12.78 -3.18
N LEU A 238 17.43 13.33 -4.23
CA LEU A 238 18.85 13.17 -4.50
C LEU A 238 19.57 14.38 -3.92
N TYR A 239 20.37 14.15 -2.88
CA TYR A 239 21.10 15.17 -2.14
C TYR A 239 22.60 15.01 -2.40
N ILE A 240 23.23 16.08 -2.86
CA ILE A 240 24.69 16.15 -3.02
C ILE A 240 25.25 16.97 -1.85
N SER A 241 26.23 16.39 -1.16
CA SER A 241 26.87 16.99 0.02
C SER A 241 27.53 18.33 -0.29
N GLU A 242 27.71 19.14 0.75
CA GLU A 242 28.33 20.46 0.64
C GLU A 242 29.79 20.33 0.15
N ASN A 243 30.10 21.06 -0.92
CA ASN A 243 31.42 21.04 -1.55
C ASN A 243 31.94 19.61 -1.86
N ALA A 244 31.05 18.70 -2.28
CA ALA A 244 31.40 17.29 -2.56
C ALA A 244 32.58 17.14 -3.54
N THR A 245 32.64 17.97 -4.58
CA THR A 245 33.75 17.93 -5.55
C THR A 245 35.07 18.37 -4.90
N PHE A 246 35.02 19.35 -3.99
CA PHE A 246 36.19 19.79 -3.25
C PHE A 246 36.68 18.73 -2.25
N GLN A 247 35.79 18.04 -1.54
CA GLN A 247 36.16 16.95 -0.64
C GLN A 247 36.88 15.81 -1.38
N LEU A 248 36.38 15.46 -2.57
CA LEU A 248 37.03 14.49 -3.44
C LEU A 248 38.40 14.98 -3.91
N TYR A 249 38.52 16.25 -4.31
CA TYR A 249 39.77 16.85 -4.73
C TYR A 249 40.82 16.91 -3.60
N ASP A 250 40.40 17.28 -2.39
CA ASP A 250 41.24 17.34 -1.20
C ASP A 250 41.80 15.95 -0.83
N ALA A 251 40.95 14.93 -0.89
CA ALA A 251 41.34 13.54 -0.68
C ALA A 251 42.38 13.06 -1.70
N LEU A 252 42.28 13.50 -2.95
CA LEU A 252 43.22 13.15 -4.02
C LEU A 252 44.57 13.87 -3.90
N ILE A 253 44.60 15.12 -3.44
CA ILE A 253 45.88 15.82 -3.20
C ILE A 253 46.60 15.26 -1.98
N HIS A 254 45.89 15.13 -0.87
CA HIS A 254 46.47 14.72 0.41
C HIS A 254 46.61 13.20 0.54
N GLN A 255 46.17 12.44 -0.48
CA GLN A 255 46.22 10.98 -0.52
C GLN A 255 45.57 10.35 0.72
N ASN A 256 44.46 10.94 1.16
CA ASN A 256 43.79 10.53 2.39
C ASN A 256 42.97 9.24 2.15
N VAL A 257 43.58 8.09 2.42
CA VAL A 257 42.97 6.77 2.25
C VAL A 257 41.73 6.57 3.14
N SER A 258 41.63 7.27 4.26
CA SER A 258 40.46 7.19 5.16
C SER A 258 39.16 7.68 4.48
N PHE A 259 39.28 8.57 3.49
CA PHE A 259 38.15 9.08 2.72
C PHE A 259 37.42 7.99 1.92
N LEU A 260 38.04 6.83 1.65
CA LEU A 260 37.40 5.70 0.96
C LEU A 260 36.08 5.26 1.62
N ALA A 261 35.97 5.37 2.95
CA ALA A 261 34.75 5.04 3.67
C ALA A 261 33.65 6.11 3.53
N GLU A 262 34.03 7.36 3.24
CA GLU A 262 33.15 8.53 3.17
C GLU A 262 32.72 8.88 1.74
N VAL A 263 33.38 8.32 0.72
CA VAL A 263 33.03 8.49 -0.70
C VAL A 263 31.55 8.19 -0.99
N GLY A 264 30.99 7.17 -0.31
CA GLY A 264 29.57 6.82 -0.46
C GLY A 264 28.59 7.83 0.15
N LEU A 265 29.05 8.73 1.02
CA LEU A 265 28.22 9.75 1.67
C LEU A 265 28.15 11.07 0.88
N LEU A 266 28.88 11.16 -0.24
CA LEU A 266 28.87 12.36 -1.08
C LEU A 266 27.53 12.56 -1.79
N ILE A 267 26.84 11.47 -2.12
CA ILE A 267 25.56 11.47 -2.81
C ILE A 267 24.60 10.58 -2.03
N ASP A 268 23.57 11.20 -1.45
CA ASP A 268 22.53 10.51 -0.70
C ASP A 268 21.21 10.55 -1.49
N PHE A 269 20.61 9.38 -1.72
CA PHE A 269 19.22 9.26 -2.14
C PHE A 269 18.32 8.95 -0.94
N VAL A 270 17.52 9.94 -0.55
CA VAL A 270 16.58 9.85 0.57
C VAL A 270 15.18 9.57 0.06
N TYR A 271 14.52 8.54 0.59
CA TYR A 271 13.14 8.19 0.26
C TYR A 271 12.36 7.75 1.51
N SER A 272 11.04 7.64 1.40
CA SER A 272 10.16 7.22 2.51
C SER A 272 9.37 5.98 2.13
N SER A 273 9.80 4.79 2.55
CA SER A 273 9.07 3.53 2.29
C SER A 273 7.63 3.57 2.80
N GLY A 274 7.39 4.30 3.89
CA GLY A 274 6.07 4.49 4.48
C GLY A 274 5.02 5.10 3.55
N ARG A 275 5.44 5.84 2.51
CA ARG A 275 4.52 6.44 1.54
C ARG A 275 3.71 5.40 0.77
N HIS A 276 4.35 4.30 0.36
CA HIS A 276 3.71 3.16 -0.27
C HIS A 276 4.66 1.96 -0.20
N PHE A 277 4.40 1.05 0.73
CA PHE A 277 5.37 0.02 1.07
C PHE A 277 5.69 -0.93 -0.10
N SER A 278 4.68 -1.46 -0.80
CA SER A 278 4.90 -2.36 -1.94
C SER A 278 5.45 -1.64 -3.17
N ALA A 279 4.83 -0.51 -3.54
CA ALA A 279 5.14 0.19 -4.78
C ALA A 279 6.52 0.88 -4.75
N LEU A 280 6.94 1.40 -3.60
CA LEU A 280 8.19 2.15 -3.53
C LEU A 280 9.41 1.24 -3.74
N ASN A 281 9.41 0.05 -3.13
CA ASN A 281 10.49 -0.91 -3.33
C ASN A 281 10.51 -1.46 -4.77
N GLN A 282 9.34 -1.77 -5.33
CA GLN A 282 9.23 -2.34 -6.68
C GLN A 282 9.57 -1.35 -7.80
N TYR A 283 9.29 -0.05 -7.60
CA TYR A 283 9.43 0.97 -8.64
C TYR A 283 10.54 1.96 -8.33
N VAL A 284 10.43 2.72 -7.23
CA VAL A 284 11.37 3.83 -6.95
C VAL A 284 12.78 3.30 -6.67
N VAL A 285 12.91 2.38 -5.71
CA VAL A 285 14.23 1.84 -5.32
C VAL A 285 14.88 1.13 -6.51
N ARG A 286 14.12 0.30 -7.23
CA ARG A 286 14.59 -0.37 -8.45
C ARG A 286 15.05 0.63 -9.54
N ASN A 287 14.27 1.67 -9.80
CA ASN A 287 14.60 2.67 -10.82
C ASN A 287 15.85 3.45 -10.43
N ILE A 288 16.00 3.82 -9.16
CA ILE A 288 17.17 4.57 -8.68
C ILE A 288 18.42 3.69 -8.66
N HIS A 289 18.33 2.39 -8.34
CA HIS A 289 19.46 1.47 -8.55
C HIS A 289 19.87 1.36 -10.02
N THR A 290 18.92 1.48 -10.95
CA THR A 290 19.25 1.51 -12.38
C THR A 290 20.00 2.79 -12.74
N ILE A 291 19.58 3.93 -12.17
CA ILE A 291 20.25 5.23 -12.34
C ILE A 291 21.65 5.22 -11.69
N ASP A 292 21.81 4.63 -10.51
CA ASP A 292 23.10 4.46 -9.83
C ASP A 292 24.07 3.62 -10.66
N ASN A 293 23.61 2.53 -11.27
CA ASN A 293 24.43 1.74 -12.19
C ASN A 293 24.87 2.54 -13.42
N LEU A 294 23.98 3.35 -14.01
CA LEU A 294 24.32 4.24 -15.12
C LEU A 294 25.32 5.32 -14.69
N TRP A 295 25.12 5.91 -13.51
CA TRP A 295 26.03 6.88 -12.92
C TRP A 295 27.45 6.31 -12.77
N LEU A 296 27.57 5.11 -12.19
CA LEU A 296 28.86 4.46 -11.94
C LEU A 296 29.58 4.02 -13.22
N GLN A 297 28.84 3.65 -14.28
CA GLN A 297 29.40 3.17 -15.54
C GLN A 297 29.76 4.32 -16.48
N ASP A 298 28.85 5.26 -16.71
CA ASP A 298 28.91 6.19 -17.85
C ASP A 298 29.24 7.63 -17.48
N TYR A 299 29.02 8.05 -16.22
CA TYR A 299 29.14 9.46 -15.82
C TYR A 299 30.27 9.72 -14.83
N SER A 300 30.36 8.91 -13.78
CA SER A 300 31.30 9.12 -12.67
C SER A 300 32.74 9.23 -13.16
N SER A 301 33.22 8.29 -13.98
CA SER A 301 34.60 8.32 -14.48
C SER A 301 34.90 9.45 -15.47
N PRO A 302 34.18 9.60 -16.61
CA PRO A 302 34.54 10.58 -17.62
C PRO A 302 34.17 12.03 -17.26
N GLN A 303 33.12 12.26 -16.46
CA GLN A 303 32.66 13.62 -16.16
C GLN A 303 33.15 14.16 -14.82
N VAL A 304 33.54 13.29 -13.88
CA VAL A 304 34.07 13.70 -12.57
C VAL A 304 35.57 13.44 -12.47
N TYR A 305 36.00 12.17 -12.52
CA TYR A 305 37.40 11.82 -12.25
C TYR A 305 38.36 12.26 -13.36
N GLU A 306 38.01 12.07 -14.63
CA GLU A 306 38.88 12.45 -15.75
C GLU A 306 39.23 13.95 -15.76
N PRO A 307 38.28 14.90 -15.72
CA PRO A 307 38.62 16.32 -15.70
C PRO A 307 39.31 16.73 -14.38
N LEU A 308 38.93 16.14 -13.24
CA LEU A 308 39.57 16.43 -11.96
C LEU A 308 41.05 16.01 -11.98
N VAL A 309 41.35 14.79 -12.43
CA VAL A 309 42.74 14.32 -12.57
C VAL A 309 43.46 15.10 -13.68
N ARG A 310 42.86 15.29 -14.86
CA ARG A 310 43.53 15.92 -16.00
C ARG A 310 43.87 17.38 -15.73
N ASP A 311 42.88 18.15 -15.29
CA ASP A 311 42.91 19.62 -15.34
C ASP A 311 43.31 20.25 -13.99
N GLN A 312 43.16 19.54 -12.86
CA GLN A 312 43.40 20.11 -11.53
C GLN A 312 44.62 19.52 -10.79
N LEU A 313 45.06 18.29 -11.13
CA LEU A 313 46.20 17.65 -10.46
C LEU A 313 47.55 17.90 -11.17
N ASN A 314 48.58 18.16 -10.37
CA ASN A 314 49.97 18.27 -10.81
C ASN A 314 50.56 16.92 -11.25
N SER A 315 51.57 16.93 -12.11
CA SER A 315 52.23 15.71 -12.63
C SER A 315 52.85 14.84 -11.53
N THR A 316 53.37 15.45 -10.46
CA THR A 316 53.95 14.72 -9.31
C THR A 316 52.88 14.02 -8.48
N THR A 317 51.77 14.70 -8.18
CA THR A 317 50.65 14.10 -7.44
C THR A 317 50.04 12.94 -8.23
N LYS A 318 49.98 13.05 -9.56
CA LYS A 318 49.53 11.96 -10.44
C LYS A 318 50.41 10.72 -10.29
N SER A 319 51.74 10.87 -10.33
CA SER A 319 52.64 9.72 -10.17
C SER A 319 52.54 9.10 -8.77
N ASP A 320 52.34 9.91 -7.74
CA ASP A 320 52.25 9.43 -6.36
C ASP A 320 50.94 8.66 -6.11
N LEU A 321 49.84 9.07 -6.74
CA LEU A 321 48.57 8.33 -6.71
C LEU A 321 48.64 6.97 -7.40
N LEU A 322 49.51 6.82 -8.40
CA LEU A 322 49.75 5.56 -9.11
C LEU A 322 50.80 4.67 -8.43
N ALA A 323 51.58 5.23 -7.50
CA ALA A 323 52.72 4.54 -6.89
C ALA A 323 52.31 3.50 -5.82
N ASN A 324 51.14 3.65 -5.20
CA ASN A 324 50.68 2.76 -4.12
C ASN A 324 49.29 2.20 -4.42
N ASN A 325 49.09 0.91 -4.16
CA ASN A 325 47.81 0.23 -4.38
C ASN A 325 46.66 0.84 -3.55
N ASN A 326 46.97 1.38 -2.36
CA ASN A 326 45.99 2.03 -1.49
C ASN A 326 45.58 3.42 -2.00
N THR A 327 46.49 4.16 -2.65
CA THR A 327 46.18 5.47 -3.24
C THR A 327 45.53 5.32 -4.61
N MET A 328 45.87 4.27 -5.36
CA MET A 328 45.16 3.89 -6.58
C MET A 328 43.70 3.54 -6.30
N ALA A 329 43.39 2.96 -5.14
CA ALA A 329 42.01 2.69 -4.74
C ALA A 329 41.14 3.96 -4.65
N LEU A 330 41.72 5.14 -4.35
CA LEU A 330 40.99 6.42 -4.35
C LEU A 330 40.51 6.84 -5.74
N LEU A 331 41.25 6.46 -6.79
CA LEU A 331 40.86 6.71 -8.18
C LEU A 331 39.78 5.73 -8.68
N LEU A 332 39.68 4.56 -8.04
CA LEU A 332 38.71 3.52 -8.38
C LEU A 332 37.44 3.60 -7.52
N ALA A 333 37.50 4.21 -6.34
CA ALA A 333 36.38 4.40 -5.44
C ALA A 333 35.47 5.51 -5.95
N LYS A 334 34.56 5.16 -6.86
CA LYS A 334 33.55 6.07 -7.41
C LYS A 334 32.47 6.36 -6.37
N PRO A 335 31.94 7.60 -6.28
CA PRO A 335 30.84 7.93 -5.37
C PRO A 335 29.57 7.21 -5.83
N ALA A 336 29.21 6.15 -5.12
CA ALA A 336 27.92 5.47 -5.31
C ALA A 336 26.81 6.25 -4.60
N ILE A 337 25.58 6.11 -5.07
CA ILE A 337 24.42 6.72 -4.42
C ILE A 337 24.10 5.92 -3.16
N ASN A 338 24.17 6.55 -1.99
CA ASN A 338 23.78 5.93 -0.73
C ASN A 338 22.27 6.03 -0.49
N PHE A 339 21.64 4.95 -0.07
CA PHE A 339 20.18 4.85 0.05
C PHE A 339 19.74 5.01 1.51
N THR A 340 19.01 6.08 1.81
CA THR A 340 18.52 6.36 3.16
C THR A 340 16.99 6.37 3.20
N ASP A 341 16.40 5.52 4.03
CA ASP A 341 14.95 5.47 4.26
C ASP A 341 14.56 6.24 5.53
N ILE A 342 13.70 7.24 5.40
CA ILE A 342 13.23 8.06 6.53
C ILE A 342 12.04 7.46 7.28
N SER A 343 11.40 6.43 6.73
CA SER A 343 10.24 5.79 7.36
C SER A 343 10.25 4.28 7.11
N PRO A 344 11.25 3.57 7.64
CA PRO A 344 11.41 2.15 7.38
C PRO A 344 10.30 1.32 8.02
N PRO A 345 9.85 0.24 7.36
CA PRO A 345 8.95 -0.73 7.98
C PRO A 345 9.61 -1.36 9.21
N GLN A 346 8.91 -1.38 10.34
CA GLN A 346 9.44 -2.02 11.55
C GLN A 346 9.52 -3.56 11.41
N THR A 347 8.61 -4.14 10.62
CA THR A 347 8.57 -5.57 10.36
C THR A 347 7.95 -5.83 8.99
N PRO A 348 8.47 -6.78 8.18
CA PRO A 348 7.86 -7.14 6.90
C PRO A 348 6.39 -7.58 7.01
N ALA A 349 5.98 -8.08 8.19
CA ALA A 349 4.61 -8.49 8.50
C ALA A 349 3.57 -7.37 8.35
N VAL A 350 3.98 -6.09 8.40
CA VAL A 350 3.08 -4.92 8.27
C VAL A 350 2.44 -4.83 6.89
N LEU A 351 3.06 -5.41 5.85
CA LEU A 351 2.53 -5.38 4.48
C LEU A 351 1.12 -5.95 4.36
N GLY A 352 0.87 -7.09 5.03
CA GLY A 352 -0.42 -7.77 4.99
C GLY A 352 -1.55 -6.87 5.52
N PRO A 353 -1.47 -6.40 6.78
CA PRO A 353 -2.47 -5.50 7.35
C PRO A 353 -2.58 -4.12 6.66
N ALA A 354 -1.46 -3.55 6.18
CA ALA A 354 -1.47 -2.22 5.58
C ALA A 354 -2.14 -2.17 4.19
N GLU A 355 -1.96 -3.21 3.38
CA GLU A 355 -2.47 -3.25 1.99
C GLU A 355 -3.66 -4.22 1.85
N LEU A 356 -3.47 -5.49 2.19
CA LEU A 356 -4.51 -6.52 2.04
C LEU A 356 -5.56 -6.47 3.15
N GLY A 357 -5.23 -5.88 4.29
CA GLY A 357 -6.12 -5.77 5.44
C GLY A 357 -7.44 -5.09 5.13
N LEU A 358 -7.40 -4.03 4.31
CA LEU A 358 -8.61 -3.32 3.87
C LEU A 358 -9.52 -4.18 2.99
N VAL A 359 -8.95 -5.08 2.18
CA VAL A 359 -9.73 -6.01 1.35
C VAL A 359 -10.46 -7.03 2.24
N TYR A 360 -9.76 -7.58 3.23
CA TYR A 360 -10.37 -8.48 4.21
C TYR A 360 -11.45 -7.77 5.03
N ALA A 361 -11.21 -6.53 5.45
CA ALA A 361 -12.19 -5.72 6.15
C ALA A 361 -13.46 -5.49 5.31
N PHE A 362 -13.32 -5.22 4.01
CA PHE A 362 -14.46 -5.13 3.10
C PHE A 362 -15.24 -6.47 3.02
N LEU A 363 -14.53 -7.60 2.90
CA LEU A 363 -15.15 -8.93 2.85
C LEU A 363 -15.94 -9.26 4.13
N PHE A 364 -15.38 -8.95 5.31
CA PHE A 364 -16.06 -9.14 6.58
C PHE A 364 -17.32 -8.27 6.68
N SER A 365 -17.24 -7.01 6.27
CA SER A 365 -18.40 -6.11 6.22
C SER A 365 -19.52 -6.63 5.31
N PHE A 366 -19.18 -7.23 4.17
CA PHE A 366 -20.18 -7.85 3.30
C PHE A 366 -20.79 -9.10 3.94
N TYR A 367 -19.95 -9.97 4.53
CA TYR A 367 -20.42 -11.22 5.12
C TYR A 367 -21.30 -10.99 6.35
N GLN A 368 -21.04 -9.92 7.11
CA GLN A 368 -21.90 -9.44 8.20
C GLN A 368 -23.37 -9.33 7.78
N PHE A 369 -23.66 -8.81 6.58
CA PHE A 369 -25.05 -8.66 6.11
C PHE A 369 -25.79 -10.00 6.03
N SER A 370 -25.08 -11.06 5.62
CA SER A 370 -25.67 -12.40 5.49
C SER A 370 -26.11 -12.96 6.85
N PHE A 371 -25.36 -12.69 7.92
CA PHE A 371 -25.75 -13.10 9.27
C PHE A 371 -26.94 -12.31 9.80
N THR A 372 -26.99 -11.00 9.58
CA THR A 372 -28.04 -10.15 10.15
C THR A 372 -29.37 -10.25 9.38
N THR A 373 -29.38 -10.78 8.16
CA THR A 373 -30.59 -10.90 7.32
C THR A 373 -31.75 -11.63 8.01
N LYS A 374 -31.50 -12.82 8.61
CA LYS A 374 -32.54 -13.58 9.33
C LYS A 374 -33.05 -12.83 10.57
N MET A 375 -32.14 -12.14 11.26
CA MET A 375 -32.48 -11.32 12.43
C MET A 375 -33.39 -10.17 12.02
N HIS A 376 -33.06 -9.46 10.94
CA HIS A 376 -33.88 -8.36 10.43
C HIS A 376 -35.31 -8.81 10.05
N GLN A 377 -35.48 -10.02 9.52
CA GLN A 377 -36.80 -10.57 9.19
C GLN A 377 -37.68 -10.79 10.44
N ILE A 378 -37.10 -11.33 11.50
CA ILE A 378 -37.82 -11.57 12.77
C ILE A 378 -38.25 -10.24 13.40
N PHE A 379 -37.34 -9.25 13.42
CA PHE A 379 -37.62 -7.94 14.02
C PHE A 379 -38.58 -7.09 13.18
N LEU A 380 -38.56 -7.24 11.85
CA LEU A 380 -39.53 -6.58 10.97
C LEU A 380 -40.98 -6.97 11.30
N ALA A 381 -41.22 -8.21 11.73
CA ALA A 381 -42.56 -8.69 12.09
C ALA A 381 -43.08 -8.11 13.41
N LYS A 382 -42.20 -7.63 14.31
CA LYS A 382 -42.57 -7.23 15.68
C LYS A 382 -42.43 -5.73 15.98
N LEU A 383 -41.63 -4.98 15.21
CA LEU A 383 -41.35 -3.57 15.50
C LEU A 383 -42.15 -2.57 14.67
N LYS A 384 -42.45 -1.43 15.30
CA LYS A 384 -42.87 -0.20 14.60
C LYS A 384 -41.74 0.28 13.68
N TRP A 385 -42.13 0.86 12.55
CA TRP A 385 -41.21 1.23 11.46
C TRP A 385 -40.03 2.13 11.87
N SER A 386 -40.26 3.17 12.66
CA SER A 386 -39.18 4.09 13.08
C SER A 386 -38.15 3.39 13.96
N ASN A 387 -38.61 2.53 14.86
CA ASN A 387 -37.74 1.75 15.74
C ASN A 387 -36.98 0.67 14.96
N PHE A 388 -37.56 0.15 13.88
CA PHE A 388 -36.88 -0.79 12.98
C PHE A 388 -35.67 -0.14 12.28
N VAL A 389 -35.79 1.11 11.81
CA VAL A 389 -34.66 1.82 11.17
C VAL A 389 -33.52 2.06 12.17
N ILE A 390 -33.84 2.51 13.38
CA ILE A 390 -32.83 2.73 14.44
C ILE A 390 -32.16 1.42 14.84
N TYR A 391 -32.95 0.36 15.04
CA TYR A 391 -32.43 -0.99 15.32
C TYR A 391 -31.48 -1.45 14.22
N ARG A 392 -31.85 -1.24 12.95
CA ARG A 392 -31.06 -1.66 11.80
C ARG A 392 -29.70 -0.95 11.75
N LEU A 393 -29.70 0.37 11.91
CA LEU A 393 -28.46 1.16 11.96
C LEU A 393 -27.58 0.78 13.16
N GLY A 394 -28.18 0.62 14.34
CA GLY A 394 -27.48 0.22 15.56
C GLY A 394 -26.90 -1.19 15.48
N ALA A 395 -27.63 -2.14 14.90
CA ALA A 395 -27.15 -3.52 14.71
C ALA A 395 -25.97 -3.58 13.75
N THR A 396 -26.03 -2.85 12.62
CA THR A 396 -24.92 -2.78 11.67
C THR A 396 -23.68 -2.16 12.31
N ALA A 397 -23.83 -1.04 13.02
CA ALA A 397 -22.73 -0.37 13.71
C ALA A 397 -22.11 -1.25 14.83
N SER A 398 -22.94 -1.89 15.65
CA SER A 398 -22.50 -2.75 16.75
C SER A 398 -21.71 -3.96 16.24
N ASN A 399 -22.16 -4.59 15.15
CA ASN A 399 -21.43 -5.72 14.59
C ASN A 399 -20.09 -5.27 13.95
N CYS A 400 -20.06 -4.14 13.24
CA CYS A 400 -18.80 -3.58 12.72
C CYS A 400 -17.81 -3.25 13.85
N PHE A 401 -18.29 -2.76 15.00
CA PHE A 401 -17.47 -2.43 16.16
C PHE A 401 -16.78 -3.67 16.76
N VAL A 402 -17.50 -4.80 16.84
CA VAL A 402 -16.94 -6.07 17.32
C VAL A 402 -15.99 -6.67 16.27
N LEU A 403 -16.38 -6.68 14.99
CA LEU A 403 -15.57 -7.24 13.91
C LEU A 403 -14.25 -6.49 13.71
N SER A 404 -14.25 -5.16 13.82
CA SER A 404 -13.02 -4.36 13.73
C SER A 404 -12.06 -4.67 14.89
N LEU A 405 -12.59 -4.93 16.09
CA LEU A 405 -11.80 -5.32 17.24
C LEU A 405 -11.19 -6.72 17.03
N VAL A 406 -11.98 -7.70 16.59
CA VAL A 406 -11.48 -9.06 16.28
C VAL A 406 -10.37 -9.01 15.23
N TYR A 407 -10.52 -8.21 14.18
CA TYR A 407 -9.50 -8.03 13.15
C TYR A 407 -8.18 -7.52 13.73
N LEU A 408 -8.23 -6.58 14.67
CA LEU A 408 -7.03 -6.08 15.31
C LEU A 408 -6.43 -7.03 16.35
N LEU A 409 -7.24 -7.84 17.03
CA LEU A 409 -6.74 -8.91 17.88
C LEU A 409 -5.87 -9.90 17.09
N ILE A 410 -6.27 -10.22 15.86
CA ILE A 410 -5.45 -11.03 14.95
C ILE A 410 -4.11 -10.34 14.68
N SER A 411 -4.14 -9.04 14.37
CA SER A 411 -2.92 -8.26 14.11
C SER A 411 -2.00 -8.17 15.33
N ILE A 412 -2.56 -8.10 16.55
CA ILE A 412 -1.82 -8.17 17.81
C ILE A 412 -1.21 -9.57 18.02
N ALA A 413 -1.97 -10.63 17.74
CA ALA A 413 -1.51 -12.01 17.91
C ALA A 413 -0.27 -12.31 17.05
N PHE A 414 -0.17 -11.70 15.87
CA PHE A 414 1.00 -11.78 14.99
C PHE A 414 2.09 -10.73 15.30
N GLN A 415 2.03 -10.08 16.46
CA GLN A 415 3.04 -9.15 16.98
C GLN A 415 3.39 -8.00 16.02
N VAL A 416 2.39 -7.45 15.34
CA VAL A 416 2.60 -6.27 14.48
C VAL A 416 2.83 -5.03 15.35
N ASN A 417 3.96 -4.34 15.16
CA ASN A 417 4.28 -3.15 15.94
C ASN A 417 3.42 -1.93 15.51
N TYR A 418 2.53 -1.47 16.40
CA TYR A 418 1.65 -0.31 16.20
C TYR A 418 2.06 0.94 17.01
N GLN A 419 3.21 0.89 17.69
CA GLN A 419 3.64 1.97 18.59
C GLN A 419 4.42 3.10 17.89
N TYR A 420 4.72 2.96 16.59
CA TYR A 420 5.67 3.82 15.91
C TYR A 420 5.20 5.29 15.78
N ALA A 421 3.95 5.52 15.36
CA ALA A 421 3.44 6.88 15.14
C ALA A 421 2.85 7.55 16.39
N PHE A 422 2.11 6.78 17.21
CA PHE A 422 1.31 7.30 18.33
C PHE A 422 1.65 6.66 19.69
N GLY A 423 2.76 5.93 19.78
CA GLY A 423 3.13 5.21 21.00
C GLY A 423 2.03 4.23 21.42
N ARG A 424 1.70 4.20 22.71
CA ARG A 424 0.69 3.29 23.27
C ARG A 424 -0.73 3.52 22.72
N ALA A 425 -1.04 4.74 22.26
CA ALA A 425 -2.35 5.09 21.70
C ALA A 425 -2.55 4.58 20.25
N GLY A 426 -1.50 4.09 19.58
CA GLY A 426 -1.57 3.64 18.19
C GLY A 426 -2.59 2.54 17.94
N PHE A 427 -2.79 1.64 18.91
CA PHE A 427 -3.83 0.60 18.84
C PHE A 427 -5.24 1.20 18.75
N MET A 428 -5.55 2.18 19.59
CA MET A 428 -6.88 2.79 19.63
C MET A 428 -7.17 3.58 18.34
N VAL A 429 -6.16 4.30 17.82
CA VAL A 429 -6.30 5.03 16.55
C VAL A 429 -6.51 4.05 15.39
N LEU A 430 -5.72 2.97 15.33
CA LEU A 430 -5.88 1.92 14.31
C LEU A 430 -7.28 1.31 14.34
N TRP A 431 -7.80 1.06 15.54
CA TRP A 431 -9.15 0.52 15.74
C TRP A 431 -10.24 1.47 15.27
N CYS A 432 -10.13 2.76 15.59
CA CYS A 432 -11.05 3.76 15.09
C CYS A 432 -11.04 3.83 13.55
N VAL A 433 -9.87 3.80 12.91
CA VAL A 433 -9.74 3.80 11.44
C VAL A 433 -10.43 2.57 10.84
N MET A 434 -10.12 1.38 11.35
CA MET A 434 -10.69 0.12 10.86
C MET A 434 -12.21 0.05 11.10
N PHE A 435 -12.68 0.53 12.24
CA PHE A 435 -14.11 0.60 12.55
C PHE A 435 -14.87 1.51 11.58
N ILE A 436 -14.41 2.75 11.37
CA ILE A 436 -15.06 3.71 10.47
C ILE A 436 -15.07 3.15 9.04
N TYR A 437 -13.96 2.55 8.59
CA TYR A 437 -13.88 1.91 7.28
C TYR A 437 -14.85 0.73 7.15
N MET A 438 -14.85 -0.22 8.10
CA MET A 438 -15.76 -1.37 8.08
C MET A 438 -17.22 -0.96 8.12
N TRP A 439 -17.57 0.07 8.91
CA TRP A 439 -18.93 0.57 9.02
C TRP A 439 -19.42 1.17 7.71
N ALA A 440 -18.59 1.97 7.05
CA ALA A 440 -18.91 2.53 5.73
C ALA A 440 -19.06 1.44 4.66
N CYS A 441 -18.18 0.44 4.63
CA CYS A 441 -18.28 -0.72 3.73
C CYS A 441 -19.56 -1.55 3.98
N ALA A 442 -19.94 -1.72 5.24
CA ALA A 442 -21.13 -2.46 5.62
C ALA A 442 -22.41 -1.72 5.19
N LEU A 443 -22.49 -0.40 5.42
CA LEU A 443 -23.60 0.44 4.96
C LEU A 443 -23.73 0.40 3.43
N GLN A 444 -22.61 0.50 2.70
CA GLN A 444 -22.63 0.43 1.24
C GLN A 444 -23.17 -0.93 0.76
N SER A 445 -22.67 -2.02 1.34
CA SER A 445 -23.11 -3.37 1.01
C SER A 445 -24.58 -3.58 1.34
N GLU A 446 -25.05 -3.07 2.48
CA GLU A 446 -26.44 -3.18 2.91
C GLU A 446 -27.40 -2.44 1.98
N ILE A 447 -27.04 -1.26 1.49
CA ILE A 447 -27.82 -0.50 0.50
C ILE A 447 -27.95 -1.30 -0.80
N VAL A 448 -26.82 -1.74 -1.37
CA VAL A 448 -26.82 -2.40 -2.67
C VAL A 448 -27.52 -3.75 -2.62
N VAL A 449 -27.25 -4.53 -1.58
CA VAL A 449 -27.90 -5.82 -1.40
C VAL A 449 -29.41 -5.66 -1.19
N SER A 450 -29.86 -4.65 -0.43
CA SER A 450 -31.29 -4.34 -0.30
C SER A 450 -31.96 -4.02 -1.65
N VAL A 451 -31.27 -3.29 -2.54
CA VAL A 451 -31.75 -3.01 -3.91
C VAL A 451 -31.81 -4.30 -4.76
N ILE A 452 -30.82 -5.18 -4.64
CA ILE A 452 -30.79 -6.46 -5.35
C ILE A 452 -31.93 -7.38 -4.89
N TYR A 453 -32.18 -7.46 -3.58
CA TYR A 453 -33.32 -8.21 -3.03
C TYR A 453 -34.65 -7.68 -3.57
N MET A 454 -34.82 -6.36 -3.63
CA MET A 454 -36.04 -5.75 -4.18
C MET A 454 -36.23 -6.09 -5.67
N SER A 455 -35.15 -6.19 -6.43
CA SER A 455 -35.18 -6.50 -7.87
C SER A 455 -35.41 -7.99 -8.16
N GLY A 456 -35.42 -8.86 -7.15
CA GLY A 456 -35.61 -10.31 -7.29
C GLY A 456 -34.44 -11.04 -7.99
N LYS A 457 -33.32 -10.36 -8.25
CA LYS A 457 -32.16 -10.88 -9.00
C LYS A 457 -31.01 -11.25 -8.07
N LEU A 458 -31.23 -12.19 -7.16
CA LEU A 458 -30.25 -12.57 -6.13
C LEU A 458 -28.88 -12.99 -6.70
N TRP A 459 -28.85 -13.54 -7.92
CA TRP A 459 -27.63 -13.91 -8.63
C TRP A 459 -26.66 -12.74 -8.90
N MET A 460 -27.10 -11.48 -8.76
CA MET A 460 -26.27 -10.29 -8.92
C MET A 460 -25.45 -9.94 -7.67
N ALA A 461 -25.79 -10.47 -6.49
CA ALA A 461 -25.10 -10.12 -5.24
C ALA A 461 -23.61 -10.50 -5.24
N PRO A 462 -23.19 -11.71 -5.66
CA PRO A 462 -21.77 -12.05 -5.75
C PRO A 462 -21.00 -11.20 -6.77
N ILE A 463 -21.65 -10.84 -7.88
CA ILE A 463 -21.06 -9.97 -8.93
C ILE A 463 -20.77 -8.58 -8.35
N TYR A 464 -21.70 -8.04 -7.56
CA TYR A 464 -21.50 -6.76 -6.89
C TYR A 464 -20.29 -6.77 -5.96
N VAL A 465 -20.10 -7.83 -5.16
CA VAL A 465 -18.96 -7.91 -4.23
C VAL A 465 -17.64 -7.78 -4.97
N ILE A 466 -17.48 -8.54 -6.05
CA ILE A 466 -16.25 -8.53 -6.84
C ILE A 466 -16.06 -7.17 -7.51
N LEU A 467 -17.13 -6.61 -8.09
CA LEU A 467 -17.09 -5.26 -8.66
C LEU A 467 -16.68 -4.21 -7.63
N ALA A 468 -17.28 -4.24 -6.44
CA ALA A 468 -17.00 -3.29 -5.38
C ALA A 468 -15.55 -3.42 -4.87
N ILE A 469 -15.04 -4.65 -4.74
CA ILE A 469 -13.65 -4.91 -4.38
C ILE A 469 -12.71 -4.36 -5.45
N CYS A 470 -12.88 -4.75 -6.71
CA CYS A 470 -12.04 -4.27 -7.81
C CYS A 470 -12.09 -2.74 -7.96
N TRP A 471 -13.27 -2.15 -7.79
CA TRP A 471 -13.48 -0.71 -7.86
C TRP A 471 -12.71 0.05 -6.77
N ASN A 472 -12.71 -0.45 -5.54
CA ASN A 472 -11.99 0.13 -4.40
C ASN A 472 -10.47 -0.12 -4.45
N ILE A 473 -10.07 -1.31 -4.87
CA ILE A 473 -8.67 -1.73 -4.92
C ILE A 473 -7.88 -0.97 -6.00
N SER A 474 -8.50 -0.75 -7.16
CA SER A 474 -7.79 -0.27 -8.36
C SER A 474 -6.92 0.98 -8.12
N PRO A 475 -7.41 2.04 -7.46
CA PRO A 475 -6.59 3.22 -7.18
C PRO A 475 -5.83 3.16 -5.84
N THR A 476 -5.94 2.09 -5.05
CA THR A 476 -5.31 2.02 -3.73
C THR A 476 -3.92 1.40 -3.76
N PHE A 477 -3.74 0.28 -4.49
CA PHE A 477 -2.45 -0.44 -4.48
C PHE A 477 -1.34 0.23 -5.29
N ASN A 478 -1.69 1.21 -6.12
CA ASN A 478 -0.74 1.85 -7.02
C ASN A 478 -0.68 3.35 -6.74
N PRO A 479 0.52 3.96 -6.76
CA PRO A 479 0.66 5.41 -6.67
C PRO A 479 -0.14 6.15 -7.74
N PHE A 480 -0.98 7.13 -7.35
CA PHE A 480 -1.82 7.91 -8.28
C PHE A 480 -1.10 8.49 -9.49
N VAL A 481 0.15 8.87 -9.29
CA VAL A 481 1.06 9.42 -10.31
C VAL A 481 1.31 8.42 -11.45
N LEU A 482 1.27 7.13 -11.13
CA LEU A 482 1.45 6.00 -12.04
C LEU A 482 0.13 5.42 -12.55
N LEU A 483 -1.03 6.02 -12.25
CA LEU A 483 -2.31 5.56 -12.79
C LEU A 483 -2.76 6.35 -14.02
N PRO A 484 -3.55 5.73 -14.92
CA PRO A 484 -4.20 6.45 -16.00
C PRO A 484 -5.18 7.50 -15.44
N GLY A 485 -5.41 8.58 -16.17
CA GLY A 485 -6.31 9.67 -15.74
C GLY A 485 -7.72 9.20 -15.34
N PHE A 486 -8.20 8.10 -15.92
CA PHE A 486 -9.46 7.47 -15.54
C PHE A 486 -9.55 7.18 -14.03
N TYR A 487 -8.51 6.61 -13.42
CA TYR A 487 -8.53 6.17 -12.02
C TYR A 487 -8.39 7.32 -11.00
N ARG A 488 -8.30 8.57 -11.46
CA ARG A 488 -8.29 9.75 -10.59
C ARG A 488 -9.61 9.93 -9.82
N TYR A 489 -10.67 9.21 -10.17
CA TYR A 489 -11.89 9.14 -9.34
C TYR A 489 -11.59 8.69 -7.90
N GLY A 490 -10.46 8.00 -7.66
CA GLY A 490 -9.99 7.65 -6.32
C GLY A 490 -9.71 8.83 -5.39
N TYR A 491 -9.39 10.03 -5.91
CA TYR A 491 -9.09 11.21 -5.08
C TYR A 491 -10.29 11.72 -4.28
N GLY A 492 -11.51 11.60 -4.82
CA GLY A 492 -12.70 12.26 -4.26
C GLY A 492 -13.74 11.33 -3.63
N LEU A 493 -13.75 10.03 -3.99
CA LEU A 493 -14.93 9.18 -3.76
C LEU A 493 -14.65 7.78 -3.19
N LEU A 494 -13.39 7.42 -2.88
CA LEU A 494 -13.09 6.05 -2.47
C LEU A 494 -12.63 5.92 -1.01
N LEU A 495 -13.39 5.08 -0.32
CA LEU A 495 -13.25 4.71 1.08
C LEU A 495 -11.90 4.05 1.38
N MET A 496 -11.44 3.19 0.48
CA MET A 496 -10.22 2.41 0.65
C MET A 496 -8.96 3.25 0.52
N TYR A 497 -8.97 4.27 -0.36
CA TYR A 497 -7.82 5.16 -0.51
C TYR A 497 -7.58 5.97 0.77
N ASN A 498 -8.61 6.66 1.25
CA ASN A 498 -8.50 7.48 2.46
C ASN A 498 -8.17 6.63 3.70
N ALA A 499 -8.72 5.40 3.79
CA ALA A 499 -8.36 4.46 4.84
C ALA A 499 -6.90 4.00 4.72
N CYS A 500 -6.40 3.72 3.51
CA CYS A 500 -5.01 3.35 3.29
C CYS A 500 -4.04 4.47 3.68
N GLU A 501 -4.33 5.72 3.33
CA GLU A 501 -3.55 6.89 3.78
C GLU A 501 -3.51 7.00 5.32
N LEU A 502 -4.63 6.77 5.99
CA LEU A 502 -4.68 6.74 7.46
C LEU A 502 -3.85 5.58 8.03
N LEU A 503 -3.88 4.39 7.42
CA LEU A 503 -3.06 3.26 7.85
C LEU A 503 -1.58 3.52 7.69
N LYS A 504 -1.16 4.21 6.61
CA LYS A 504 0.25 4.59 6.42
C LYS A 504 0.75 5.51 7.52
N ILE A 505 -0.07 6.48 7.93
CA ILE A 505 0.26 7.36 9.05
C ILE A 505 0.43 6.55 10.35
N VAL A 506 -0.47 5.59 10.61
CA VAL A 506 -0.41 4.77 11.83
C VAL A 506 0.81 3.83 11.85
N PHE A 507 1.08 3.14 10.75
CA PHE A 507 2.16 2.13 10.70
C PHE A 507 3.54 2.72 10.43
N PHE A 508 3.63 3.74 9.57
CA PHE A 508 4.91 4.26 9.07
C PHE A 508 5.18 5.71 9.48
N ASN A 509 4.33 6.33 10.31
CA ASN A 509 4.49 7.70 10.81
C ASN A 509 4.70 8.75 9.69
N THR A 510 4.02 8.58 8.56
CA THR A 510 4.00 9.53 7.43
C THR A 510 3.29 10.85 7.83
N GLU A 511 3.26 11.82 6.92
CA GLU A 511 2.66 13.15 7.10
C GLU A 511 1.33 13.13 7.88
N ARG A 512 1.35 13.75 9.07
CA ARG A 512 0.19 13.82 9.97
C ARG A 512 -0.85 14.86 9.54
N LEU A 513 -0.47 15.84 8.74
CA LEU A 513 -1.34 16.96 8.34
C LEU A 513 -2.56 16.50 7.51
N SER A 514 -2.39 15.44 6.72
CA SER A 514 -3.45 14.89 5.87
C SER A 514 -4.49 14.04 6.65
N MET A 515 -4.20 13.68 7.90
CA MET A 515 -5.03 12.80 8.73
C MET A 515 -6.45 13.32 8.91
N GLY A 516 -6.60 14.60 9.28
CA GLY A 516 -7.91 15.23 9.54
C GLY A 516 -8.81 15.25 8.29
N ARG A 517 -8.22 15.57 7.13
CA ARG A 517 -8.94 15.54 5.84
C ARG A 517 -9.46 14.14 5.53
N ASN A 518 -8.61 13.12 5.70
CA ASN A 518 -8.98 11.74 5.39
C ASN A 518 -10.11 11.24 6.31
N PHE A 519 -10.04 11.50 7.62
CA PHE A 519 -11.15 11.17 8.54
C PHE A 519 -12.44 11.91 8.18
N GLY A 520 -12.36 13.20 7.85
CA GLY A 520 -13.51 14.00 7.43
C GLY A 520 -14.21 13.43 6.19
N VAL A 521 -13.45 12.99 5.19
CA VAL A 521 -13.98 12.36 3.98
C VAL A 521 -14.68 11.03 4.30
N LEU A 522 -14.09 10.16 5.14
CA LEU A 522 -14.75 8.90 5.54
C LEU A 522 -16.07 9.15 6.28
N LEU A 523 -16.08 10.07 7.25
CA LEU A 523 -17.27 10.39 8.04
C LEU A 523 -18.36 11.05 7.19
N GLY A 524 -17.98 11.97 6.29
CA GLY A 524 -18.91 12.59 5.34
C GLY A 524 -19.56 11.55 4.42
N TYR A 525 -18.80 10.55 3.97
CA TYR A 525 -19.34 9.45 3.16
C TYR A 525 -20.29 8.55 3.95
N ILE A 526 -19.99 8.24 5.22
CA ILE A 526 -20.92 7.52 6.11
C ILE A 526 -22.23 8.30 6.24
N GLY A 527 -22.17 9.62 6.44
CA GLY A 527 -23.35 10.48 6.49
C GLY A 527 -24.22 10.36 5.24
N LEU A 528 -23.60 10.40 4.05
CA LEU A 528 -24.30 10.19 2.77
C LEU A 528 -24.94 8.80 2.67
N LEU A 529 -24.21 7.74 3.02
CA LEU A 529 -24.74 6.37 2.99
C LEU A 529 -25.92 6.20 3.96
N LEU A 530 -25.87 6.81 5.15
CA LEU A 530 -26.98 6.78 6.10
C LEU A 530 -28.24 7.43 5.51
N ILE A 531 -28.11 8.59 4.86
CA ILE A 531 -29.23 9.27 4.20
C ILE A 531 -29.83 8.38 3.10
N ILE A 532 -28.97 7.75 2.28
CA ILE A 532 -29.41 6.85 1.21
C ILE A 532 -30.12 5.62 1.80
N LEU A 533 -29.59 5.02 2.87
CA LEU A 533 -30.19 3.84 3.50
C LEU A 533 -31.56 4.17 4.12
N ILE A 534 -31.70 5.32 4.78
CA ILE A 534 -32.98 5.78 5.34
C ILE A 534 -34.00 5.99 4.21
N SER A 535 -33.57 6.64 3.12
CA SER A 535 -34.41 6.91 1.94
C SER A 535 -34.88 5.62 1.26
N LEU A 536 -33.97 4.66 1.07
CA LEU A 536 -34.27 3.35 0.49
C LEU A 536 -35.24 2.57 1.37
N THR A 537 -35.02 2.59 2.68
CA THR A 537 -35.90 1.90 3.64
C THR A 537 -37.30 2.53 3.57
N TYR A 538 -37.42 3.87 3.57
CA TYR A 538 -38.70 4.56 3.38
C TYR A 538 -39.41 4.15 2.09
N TYR A 539 -38.68 4.07 0.98
CA TYR A 539 -39.24 3.60 -0.30
C TYR A 539 -39.76 2.16 -0.23
N VAL A 540 -39.05 1.25 0.45
CA VAL A 540 -39.52 -0.12 0.69
C VAL A 540 -40.81 -0.15 1.48
N LYS A 541 -40.99 0.74 2.47
CA LYS A 541 -42.25 0.87 3.22
C LYS A 541 -43.42 1.23 2.31
N GLU A 542 -43.24 2.18 1.40
CA GLU A 542 -44.29 2.59 0.46
C GLU A 542 -44.67 1.45 -0.49
N GLN A 543 -43.70 0.70 -0.98
CA GLN A 543 -43.94 -0.47 -1.82
C GLN A 543 -44.71 -1.57 -1.07
N MET A 544 -44.38 -1.81 0.21
CA MET A 544 -45.12 -2.75 1.06
C MET A 544 -46.55 -2.30 1.34
N LYS A 545 -46.80 -0.99 1.43
CA LYS A 545 -48.16 -0.44 1.55
C LYS A 545 -48.99 -0.61 0.28
N LYS A 546 -48.37 -0.46 -0.91
CA LYS A 546 -49.07 -0.61 -2.20
C LYS A 546 -49.43 -2.06 -2.55
N LYS A 547 -48.78 -3.04 -1.93
CA LYS A 547 -49.05 -4.48 -2.10
C LYS A 547 -50.10 -5.03 -1.11
N LYS A 548 -50.47 -4.25 -0.09
CA LYS A 548 -51.64 -4.51 0.76
C LYS A 548 -52.82 -3.75 0.21
#